data_AF-A0A126PVX6-F1
#
_entry.id   AF-A0A126PVX6-F1
#
_cell.length_a   1.000
_cell.length_b   1.000
_cell.length_c   1.000
_cell.angle_alpha   90.00
_cell.angle_beta   90.00
_cell.angle_gamma   90.00
#
_symmetry.space_group_name_H-M   'P 1'
#
loop_
_entity.id
_entity.type
_entity.pdbx_description
1 polymer ?
#
loop_
_entity_poly.entity_id
_entity_poly.type
_entity_poly.pdbx_seq_one_letter_code
_entity_poly.pdbx_strand_id
1 'polypeptide(L)'
;MKNLLAIAAVLSSVVLSAPTLAQSHTKNHIWKSEYLSTLELGLHALKAEKYEKALEKLTASAKMGNKEGQYYLAQMYFQGWGTPVNYEEGWLWLNVAMEQKTAEWNRSYRQIKNALPEVYINALEPYVEEYISLYGAQAQDLRCETRAAIGSNIKEVICEKRYY
;
A
#
# COMPACT_ATOMS: atom_id res chain seq x y z
N MET A 1 31.07 -53.86 -44.51
CA MET A 1 32.29 -53.34 -43.85
C MET A 1 32.56 -51.91 -44.30
N LYS A 2 32.26 -50.92 -43.45
CA LYS A 2 33.02 -49.68 -43.24
C LYS A 2 32.40 -48.92 -42.07
N ASN A 3 33.28 -48.41 -41.22
CA ASN A 3 33.06 -48.06 -39.83
C ASN A 3 32.37 -46.71 -39.61
N LEU A 4 31.75 -46.63 -38.43
CA LEU A 4 31.69 -45.51 -37.47
C LEU A 4 32.22 -44.14 -37.92
N LEU A 5 31.43 -43.10 -37.65
CA LEU A 5 31.82 -41.98 -36.78
C LEU A 5 30.55 -41.21 -36.35
N ALA A 6 30.16 -41.39 -35.10
CA ALA A 6 29.15 -40.59 -34.43
C ALA A 6 29.76 -39.23 -34.08
N ILE A 7 29.18 -38.15 -34.60
CA ILE A 7 29.51 -36.79 -34.18
C ILE A 7 28.48 -36.41 -33.12
N ALA A 8 28.84 -36.60 -31.85
CA ALA A 8 28.09 -36.06 -30.72
C ALA A 8 28.37 -34.54 -30.66
N ALA A 9 27.42 -33.74 -31.17
CA ALA A 9 27.43 -32.30 -30.92
C ALA A 9 27.05 -32.06 -29.46
N VAL A 10 28.05 -31.78 -28.61
CA VAL A 10 27.83 -31.33 -27.24
C VAL A 10 27.27 -29.91 -27.32
N LEU A 11 25.94 -29.78 -27.29
CA LEU A 11 25.29 -28.51 -27.01
C LEU A 11 25.62 -28.15 -25.56
N SER A 12 26.70 -27.40 -25.35
CA SER A 12 26.94 -26.72 -24.09
C SER A 12 25.87 -25.65 -23.94
N SER A 13 24.72 -26.01 -23.40
CA SER A 13 23.74 -25.06 -22.89
C SER A 13 24.41 -24.29 -21.76
N VAL A 14 24.99 -23.14 -22.09
CA VAL A 14 25.33 -22.15 -21.09
C VAL A 14 24.00 -21.71 -20.51
N VAL A 15 23.61 -22.33 -19.40
CA VAL A 15 22.54 -21.83 -18.57
C VAL A 15 23.08 -20.53 -18.01
N LEU A 16 22.75 -19.40 -18.65
CA LEU A 16 22.83 -18.11 -17.98
C LEU A 16 21.83 -18.21 -16.83
N SER A 17 22.30 -18.66 -15.66
CA SER A 17 21.60 -18.38 -14.42
C SER A 17 21.66 -16.88 -14.25
N ALA A 18 20.67 -16.19 -14.84
CA ALA A 18 20.39 -14.81 -14.47
C ALA A 18 20.39 -14.80 -12.94
N PRO A 19 21.19 -13.96 -12.28
CA PRO A 19 21.18 -13.92 -10.83
C PRO A 19 19.73 -13.70 -10.45
N THR A 20 19.15 -14.66 -9.74
CA THR A 20 17.84 -14.50 -9.14
C THR A 20 17.96 -13.25 -8.30
N LEU A 21 17.47 -12.12 -8.81
CA LEU A 21 17.30 -10.90 -8.03
C LEU A 21 16.72 -11.38 -6.71
N ALA A 22 17.40 -11.14 -5.60
CA ALA A 22 16.95 -11.64 -4.31
C ALA A 22 15.52 -11.13 -4.11
N GLN A 23 14.54 -12.01 -4.32
CA GLN A 23 13.15 -11.63 -4.35
C GLN A 23 12.74 -11.51 -2.89
N SER A 24 12.70 -10.28 -2.39
CA SER A 24 12.34 -10.00 -1.01
C SER A 24 10.82 -10.04 -0.85
N HIS A 25 10.34 -10.57 0.26
CA HIS A 25 8.90 -10.67 0.54
C HIS A 25 8.54 -10.11 1.91
N THR A 26 7.26 -9.82 2.08
CA THR A 26 6.68 -9.57 3.40
C THR A 26 6.61 -10.86 4.21
N LYS A 27 6.43 -10.74 5.54
CA LYS A 27 6.19 -11.88 6.44
C LYS A 27 5.01 -12.77 6.01
N ASN A 28 4.02 -12.19 5.33
CA ASN A 28 2.83 -12.89 4.84
C ASN A 28 2.99 -13.33 3.36
N HIS A 29 4.22 -13.55 2.90
CA HIS A 29 4.58 -14.08 1.59
C HIS A 29 4.21 -13.22 0.36
N ILE A 30 3.72 -12.00 0.54
CA ILE A 30 3.52 -11.05 -0.57
C ILE A 30 4.88 -10.58 -1.09
N TRP A 31 5.10 -10.66 -2.40
CA TRP A 31 6.33 -10.19 -3.02
C TRP A 31 6.46 -8.67 -2.91
N LYS A 32 7.67 -8.15 -2.74
CA LYS A 32 7.91 -6.69 -2.74
C LYS A 32 7.41 -6.01 -4.02
N SER A 33 7.59 -6.64 -5.17
CA SER A 33 7.09 -6.14 -6.46
C SER A 33 5.56 -6.04 -6.47
N GLU A 34 4.86 -7.03 -5.94
CA GLU A 34 3.40 -7.05 -5.84
C GLU A 34 2.89 -5.96 -4.88
N TYR A 35 3.49 -5.83 -3.70
CA TYR A 35 3.14 -4.79 -2.72
C TYR A 35 3.25 -3.38 -3.32
N LEU A 36 4.37 -3.10 -4.00
CA LEU A 36 4.62 -1.78 -4.60
C LEU A 36 3.76 -1.52 -5.83
N SER A 37 3.68 -2.49 -6.76
CA SER A 37 2.91 -2.34 -8.00
C SER A 37 1.41 -2.21 -7.74
N THR A 38 0.87 -2.85 -6.70
CA THR A 38 -0.56 -2.74 -6.36
C THR A 38 -0.93 -1.31 -6.01
N LEU A 39 -0.10 -0.61 -5.22
CA LEU A 39 -0.29 0.81 -4.94
C LEU A 39 -0.21 1.64 -6.24
N GLU A 40 0.87 1.45 -7.00
CA GLU A 40 1.13 2.22 -8.22
C GLU A 40 -0.02 2.09 -9.23
N LEU A 41 -0.50 0.87 -9.46
CA LEU A 41 -1.63 0.60 -10.35
C LEU A 41 -2.92 1.27 -9.86
N GLY A 42 -3.15 1.31 -8.54
CA GLY A 42 -4.28 2.00 -7.94
C GLY A 42 -4.23 3.51 -8.14
N LEU A 43 -3.08 4.13 -7.85
CA LEU A 43 -2.88 5.57 -8.04
C LEU A 43 -2.94 5.97 -9.53
N HIS A 44 -2.38 5.13 -10.41
CA HIS A 44 -2.47 5.33 -11.85
C HIS A 44 -3.92 5.26 -12.35
N ALA A 45 -4.68 4.26 -11.88
CA ALA A 45 -6.10 4.13 -12.23
C ALA A 45 -6.91 5.31 -11.70
N LEU A 46 -6.63 5.78 -10.47
CA LEU A 46 -7.28 6.94 -9.87
C LEU A 46 -7.05 8.20 -10.72
N LYS A 47 -5.79 8.45 -11.09
CA LYS A 47 -5.41 9.59 -11.95
C LYS A 47 -6.05 9.52 -13.33
N ALA A 48 -6.25 8.31 -13.86
CA ALA A 48 -6.91 8.08 -15.13
C ALA A 48 -8.46 8.03 -15.01
N GLU A 49 -9.02 8.37 -13.84
CA GLU A 49 -10.46 8.35 -13.54
C GLU A 49 -11.14 6.98 -13.75
N LYS A 50 -10.35 5.90 -13.70
CA LYS A 50 -10.83 4.51 -13.78
C LYS A 50 -11.18 4.04 -12.36
N TYR A 51 -12.22 4.62 -11.80
CA TYR A 51 -12.47 4.56 -10.37
C TYR A 51 -12.75 3.15 -9.85
N GLU A 52 -13.41 2.26 -10.60
CA GLU A 52 -13.65 0.88 -10.17
C GLU A 52 -12.33 0.14 -9.98
N LYS A 53 -11.40 0.28 -10.95
CA LYS A 53 -10.06 -0.33 -10.87
C LYS A 53 -9.22 0.33 -9.77
N ALA A 54 -9.33 1.64 -9.60
CA ALA A 54 -8.65 2.36 -8.53
C ALA A 54 -9.12 1.85 -7.17
N LEU A 55 -10.43 1.67 -6.98
CA LEU A 55 -11.03 1.20 -5.74
C LEU A 55 -10.53 -0.21 -5.42
N GLU A 56 -10.54 -1.11 -6.41
CA GLU A 56 -10.03 -2.47 -6.27
C GLU A 56 -8.56 -2.48 -5.80
N LYS A 57 -7.68 -1.77 -6.50
CA LYS A 57 -6.24 -1.79 -6.23
C LYS A 57 -5.86 -1.03 -4.96
N LEU A 58 -6.50 0.09 -4.67
CA LEU A 58 -6.26 0.83 -3.44
C LEU A 58 -6.83 0.09 -2.23
N THR A 59 -7.94 -0.64 -2.37
CA THR A 59 -8.43 -1.57 -1.33
C THR A 59 -7.42 -2.66 -1.01
N ALA A 60 -6.87 -3.32 -2.05
CA ALA A 60 -5.84 -4.33 -1.86
C ALA A 60 -4.58 -3.74 -1.20
N SER A 61 -4.12 -2.58 -1.68
CA SER A 61 -2.97 -1.86 -1.11
C SER A 61 -3.17 -1.50 0.36
N ALA A 62 -4.34 -0.95 0.70
CA ALA A 62 -4.68 -0.53 2.06
C ALA A 62 -4.68 -1.71 3.05
N LYS A 63 -5.25 -2.86 2.63
CA LYS A 63 -5.27 -4.10 3.42
C LYS A 63 -3.89 -4.70 3.67
N MET A 64 -2.92 -4.44 2.78
CA MET A 64 -1.52 -4.85 2.97
C MET A 64 -0.74 -3.93 3.93
N GLY A 65 -1.39 -2.89 4.47
CA GLY A 65 -0.81 -1.92 5.40
C GLY A 65 -0.21 -0.69 4.73
N ASN A 66 -0.37 -0.52 3.41
CA ASN A 66 0.20 0.61 2.70
C ASN A 66 -0.48 1.92 3.11
N LYS A 67 0.27 2.81 3.76
CA LYS A 67 -0.28 4.07 4.32
C LYS A 67 -0.82 5.02 3.27
N GLU A 68 -0.20 5.06 2.10
CA GLU A 68 -0.70 5.85 0.97
C GLU A 68 -1.97 5.22 0.39
N GLY A 69 -1.99 3.88 0.24
CA GLY A 69 -3.19 3.14 -0.15
C GLY A 69 -4.38 3.39 0.79
N GLN A 70 -4.15 3.40 2.11
CA GLN A 70 -5.15 3.70 3.13
C GLN A 70 -5.68 5.13 3.00
N TYR A 71 -4.79 6.11 2.81
CA TYR A 71 -5.17 7.51 2.62
C TYR A 71 -6.03 7.69 1.37
N TYR A 72 -5.60 7.18 0.22
CA TYR A 72 -6.36 7.37 -1.02
C TYR A 72 -7.67 6.57 -1.04
N LEU A 73 -7.71 5.39 -0.42
CA LEU A 73 -8.97 4.66 -0.24
C LEU A 73 -9.98 5.48 0.59
N ALA A 74 -9.52 6.13 1.66
CA ALA A 74 -10.37 7.04 2.43
C ALA A 74 -10.94 8.17 1.56
N GLN A 75 -10.08 8.80 0.73
CA GLN A 75 -10.50 9.83 -0.21
C GLN A 75 -11.54 9.31 -1.21
N MET A 76 -11.38 8.08 -1.72
CA MET A 76 -12.37 7.49 -2.63
C MET A 76 -13.74 7.34 -1.98
N TYR A 77 -13.80 6.95 -0.70
CA TYR A 77 -15.06 6.87 0.03
C TYR A 77 -15.69 8.25 0.30
N PHE A 78 -14.89 9.27 0.65
CA PHE A 78 -15.41 10.62 0.85
C PHE A 78 -15.93 11.27 -0.43
N GLN A 79 -15.31 10.97 -1.56
CA GLN A 79 -15.67 11.56 -2.86
C GLN A 79 -16.69 10.72 -3.64
N GLY A 80 -16.92 9.48 -3.23
CA GLY A 80 -17.77 8.55 -3.98
C GLY A 80 -17.16 8.13 -5.32
N TRP A 81 -15.83 7.99 -5.39
CA TRP A 81 -15.14 7.57 -6.59
C TRP A 81 -15.19 6.04 -6.71
N GLY A 82 -15.98 5.53 -7.67
CA GLY A 82 -16.14 4.09 -7.90
C GLY A 82 -16.94 3.37 -6.80
N THR A 83 -17.50 4.12 -5.85
CA THR A 83 -18.33 3.67 -4.73
C THR A 83 -19.34 4.78 -4.40
N PRO A 84 -20.51 4.49 -3.81
CA PRO A 84 -21.29 5.53 -3.13
C PRO A 84 -20.45 6.26 -2.07
N VAL A 85 -20.74 7.53 -1.83
CA VAL A 85 -20.13 8.31 -0.75
C VAL A 85 -20.38 7.61 0.58
N ASN A 86 -19.31 7.36 1.33
CA ASN A 86 -19.38 6.70 2.63
C ASN A 86 -18.40 7.37 3.61
N TYR A 87 -18.93 8.28 4.43
CA TYR A 87 -18.11 9.01 5.41
C TYR A 87 -17.59 8.10 6.54
N GLU A 88 -18.30 7.01 6.88
CA GLU A 88 -17.86 6.06 7.91
C GLU A 88 -16.59 5.36 7.45
N GLU A 89 -16.63 4.65 6.32
CA GLU A 89 -15.46 3.97 5.76
C GLU A 89 -14.31 4.93 5.48
N GLY A 90 -14.61 6.12 4.94
CA GLY A 90 -13.61 7.16 4.75
C GLY A 90 -12.92 7.54 6.05
N TRP A 91 -13.68 7.74 7.14
CA TRP A 91 -13.14 8.09 8.45
C TRP A 91 -12.29 6.96 9.03
N LEU A 92 -12.75 5.71 8.93
CA LEU A 92 -12.02 4.55 9.42
C LEU A 92 -10.66 4.41 8.72
N TRP A 93 -10.64 4.36 7.38
CA TRP A 93 -9.40 4.24 6.61
C TRP A 93 -8.45 5.43 6.79
N LEU A 94 -8.99 6.64 6.92
CA LEU A 94 -8.19 7.83 7.15
C LEU A 94 -7.45 7.72 8.49
N ASN A 95 -8.11 7.28 9.57
CA ASN A 95 -7.47 7.10 10.87
C ASN A 95 -6.33 6.07 10.83
N VAL A 96 -6.47 4.96 10.07
CA VAL A 96 -5.37 4.00 9.89
C VAL A 96 -4.18 4.63 9.15
N ALA A 97 -4.43 5.45 8.14
CA ALA A 97 -3.38 6.17 7.40
C ALA A 97 -2.61 7.18 8.29
N MET A 98 -3.29 7.74 9.30
CA MET A 98 -2.73 8.72 10.24
C MET A 98 -1.68 8.15 11.21
N GLU A 99 -1.17 6.93 11.05
CA GLU A 99 0.09 6.53 11.70
C GLU A 99 1.32 7.21 11.05
N GLN A 100 1.24 7.58 9.76
CA GLN A 100 2.34 8.26 9.04
C GLN A 100 2.31 9.80 9.18
N LYS A 101 1.13 10.41 9.32
CA LYS A 101 0.98 11.85 9.67
C LYS A 101 1.82 12.82 8.82
N THR A 102 1.83 12.70 7.50
CA THR A 102 2.48 13.72 6.65
C THR A 102 1.79 15.09 6.85
N ALA A 103 2.47 16.19 6.51
CA ALA A 103 1.90 17.52 6.64
C ALA A 103 0.59 17.67 5.85
N GLU A 104 0.53 17.05 4.67
CA GLU A 104 -0.66 17.02 3.82
C GLU A 104 -1.81 16.25 4.47
N TRP A 105 -1.57 15.01 4.90
CA TRP A 105 -2.62 14.15 5.44
C TRP A 105 -3.15 14.69 6.77
N ASN A 106 -2.30 15.30 7.59
CA ASN A 106 -2.73 16.02 8.79
C ASN A 106 -3.70 17.17 8.49
N ARG A 107 -3.52 17.88 7.37
CA ARG A 107 -4.46 18.93 6.96
C ARG A 107 -5.80 18.32 6.55
N SER A 108 -5.78 17.28 5.72
CA SER A 108 -6.99 16.55 5.31
C SER A 108 -7.75 16.01 6.54
N TYR A 109 -7.06 15.33 7.44
CA TYR A 109 -7.63 14.82 8.69
C TYR A 109 -8.29 15.90 9.52
N ARG A 110 -7.63 17.04 9.75
CA ARG A 110 -8.22 18.16 10.50
C ARG A 110 -9.46 18.73 9.81
N GLN A 111 -9.43 18.84 8.48
CA GLN A 111 -10.57 19.34 7.73
C GLN A 111 -11.79 18.42 7.89
N ILE A 112 -11.62 17.11 7.71
CA ILE A 112 -12.70 16.13 7.89
C ILE A 112 -13.16 16.08 9.35
N LYS A 113 -12.22 16.03 10.31
CA LYS A 113 -12.53 16.03 11.74
C LYS A 113 -13.39 17.23 12.15
N ASN A 114 -13.07 18.41 11.64
CA ASN A 114 -13.82 19.64 11.96
C ASN A 114 -15.18 19.71 11.26
N ALA A 115 -15.38 18.95 10.17
CA ALA A 115 -16.64 18.89 9.44
C ALA A 115 -17.62 17.86 10.02
N LEU A 116 -17.12 16.84 10.72
CA LEU A 116 -17.94 15.79 11.33
C LEU A 116 -18.40 16.19 12.75
N PRO A 117 -19.65 15.88 13.14
CA PRO A 117 -20.11 16.08 14.51
C PRO A 117 -19.28 15.26 15.52
N GLU A 118 -18.93 15.84 16.67
CA GLU A 118 -18.13 15.15 17.69
C GLU A 118 -18.78 13.84 18.16
N VAL A 119 -20.10 13.82 18.35
CA VAL A 119 -20.86 12.62 18.73
C VAL A 119 -20.69 11.50 17.70
N TYR A 120 -20.62 11.86 16.41
CA TYR A 120 -20.41 10.91 15.33
C TYR A 120 -19.00 10.30 15.36
N ILE A 121 -17.97 11.13 15.61
CA ILE A 121 -16.59 10.65 15.75
C ILE A 121 -16.47 9.69 16.94
N ASN A 122 -17.03 10.06 18.09
CA ASN A 122 -16.97 9.24 19.31
C ASN A 122 -17.67 7.90 19.12
N ALA A 123 -18.75 7.85 18.33
CA ALA A 123 -19.43 6.60 18.00
C ALA A 123 -18.59 5.68 17.11
N LEU A 124 -17.69 6.24 16.30
CA LEU A 124 -16.82 5.47 15.40
C LEU A 124 -15.51 4.99 16.05
N GLU A 125 -15.14 5.54 17.20
CA GLU A 125 -13.85 5.24 17.86
C GLU A 125 -13.57 3.73 18.04
N PRO A 126 -14.52 2.90 18.50
CA PRO A 126 -14.26 1.46 18.64
C PRO A 126 -13.92 0.77 17.30
N TYR A 127 -14.54 1.22 16.20
CA TYR A 127 -14.28 0.69 14.86
C TYR A 127 -12.95 1.20 14.31
N VAL A 128 -12.55 2.42 14.67
CA VAL A 128 -11.22 2.96 14.34
C VAL A 128 -10.14 2.09 15.01
N GLU A 129 -10.29 1.77 16.29
CA GLU A 129 -9.38 0.90 17.03
C GLU A 129 -9.31 -0.50 16.39
N GLU A 130 -10.46 -1.07 16.00
CA GLU A 130 -10.52 -2.34 15.26
C GLU A 130 -9.76 -2.26 13.94
N TYR A 131 -10.00 -1.23 13.12
CA TYR A 131 -9.33 -1.04 11.84
C TYR A 131 -7.81 -0.88 12.00
N ILE A 132 -7.35 -0.17 13.02
CA ILE A 132 -5.92 -0.05 13.34
C ILE A 132 -5.36 -1.41 13.77
N SER A 133 -6.12 -2.21 14.53
CA SER A 133 -5.69 -3.55 14.96
C SER A 133 -5.52 -4.54 13.80
N LEU A 134 -6.28 -4.35 12.71
CA LEU A 134 -6.27 -5.22 11.53
C LEU A 134 -5.29 -4.71 10.46
N TYR A 135 -5.29 -3.40 10.20
CA TYR A 135 -4.65 -2.81 9.02
C TYR A 135 -3.57 -1.78 9.39
N GLY A 136 -3.35 -1.51 10.69
CA GLY A 136 -2.34 -0.59 11.17
C GLY A 136 -0.90 -1.06 10.94
N ALA A 137 0.06 -0.19 11.24
CA ALA A 137 1.47 -0.40 10.98
C ALA A 137 2.01 -1.63 11.72
N GLN A 138 1.63 -1.80 13.00
CA GLN A 138 2.03 -2.96 13.78
C GLN A 138 1.42 -4.25 13.22
N ALA A 139 0.11 -4.24 12.95
CA ALA A 139 -0.62 -5.41 12.44
C ALA A 139 -0.06 -5.91 11.10
N GLN A 140 0.39 -4.97 10.27
CA GLN A 140 0.90 -5.22 8.93
C GLN A 140 2.44 -5.24 8.85
N ASP A 141 3.16 -5.30 9.96
CA ASP A 141 4.63 -5.42 9.99
C ASP A 141 5.36 -4.28 9.24
N LEU A 142 4.94 -3.04 9.52
CA LEU A 142 5.62 -1.83 9.08
C LEU A 142 6.59 -1.33 10.16
N ARG A 143 7.67 -0.72 9.69
CA ARG A 143 8.59 0.06 10.52
C ARG A 143 8.28 1.55 10.31
N CYS A 144 7.77 2.20 11.35
CA CYS A 144 7.51 3.64 11.35
C CYS A 144 8.64 4.38 12.05
N GLU A 145 9.23 5.37 11.38
CA GLU A 145 10.31 6.19 11.92
C GLU A 145 10.15 7.65 11.54
N THR A 146 10.54 8.54 12.45
CA THR A 146 10.58 9.97 12.16
C THR A 146 11.81 10.31 11.33
N ARG A 147 11.60 10.85 10.13
CA ARG A 147 12.67 11.27 9.21
C ARG A 147 12.39 12.67 8.66
N ALA A 148 13.42 13.33 8.12
CA ALA A 148 13.19 14.57 7.39
C ALA A 148 12.48 14.28 6.06
N ALA A 149 11.44 15.04 5.73
CA ALA A 149 10.80 14.98 4.43
C ALA A 149 11.83 15.32 3.33
N ILE A 150 11.71 14.68 2.16
CA ILE A 150 12.69 14.85 1.07
C ILE A 150 12.77 16.33 0.69
N GLY A 151 13.98 16.91 0.77
CA GLY A 151 14.22 18.31 0.43
C GLY A 151 13.72 19.33 1.45
N SER A 152 13.37 18.90 2.68
CA SER A 152 12.86 19.77 3.74
C SER A 152 13.45 19.43 5.11
N ASN A 153 13.49 20.40 6.02
CA ASN A 153 13.85 20.16 7.42
C ASN A 153 12.64 19.70 8.28
N ILE A 154 11.44 19.64 7.69
CA ILE A 154 10.23 19.16 8.36
C ILE A 154 10.38 17.67 8.65
N LYS A 155 10.09 17.28 9.90
CA LYS A 155 10.10 15.88 10.34
C LYS A 155 8.72 15.27 10.14
N GLU A 156 8.69 14.12 9.47
CA GLU A 156 7.48 13.33 9.24
C GLU A 156 7.73 11.90 9.72
N VAL A 157 6.67 11.24 10.20
CA VAL A 157 6.74 9.79 10.43
C VAL A 157 6.63 9.14 9.04
N ILE A 158 7.45 8.13 8.77
CA ILE A 158 7.41 7.36 7.53
C ILE A 158 7.30 5.89 7.92
N CYS A 159 6.26 5.22 7.44
CA CYS A 159 6.00 3.82 7.72
C CYS A 159 6.32 2.98 6.49
N GLU A 160 7.37 2.17 6.58
CA GLU A 160 7.83 1.31 5.49
C GLU A 160 7.53 -0.16 5.78
N LYS A 161 7.03 -0.89 4.79
CA LYS A 161 6.85 -2.35 4.88
C LYS A 161 8.20 -3.03 5.07
N ARG A 162 8.26 -3.99 6.01
CA ARG A 162 9.44 -4.84 6.16
C ARG A 162 9.46 -5.94 5.10
N TYR A 163 10.65 -6.25 4.62
CA TYR A 163 10.90 -7.34 3.70
C TYR A 163 12.03 -8.23 4.23
N TYR A 164 11.94 -9.52 3.90
CA TYR A 164 12.82 -10.59 4.34
C TYR A 164 13.35 -11.36 3.15
#